data_AF-A0A8J7B3K5-F1
#
_entry.id   AF-A0A8J7B3K5-F1
#
_cell.length_a   1.000
_cell.length_b   1.000
_cell.length_c   1.000
_cell.angle_alpha   90.00
_cell.angle_beta   90.00
_cell.angle_gamma   90.00
#
_symmetry.space_group_name_H-M   'P 1'
#
loop_
_entity.id
_entity.type
_entity.pdbx_description
1 polymer ?
#
loop_
_entity_poly.entity_id
_entity_poly.type
_entity_poly.pdbx_seq_one_letter_code
_entity_poly.pdbx_strand_id
1 'polypeptide(L)'
;MTESKEKSNFWTTLPGILTAIASLVVAIGGIYEIQARVRDDSPRPPHTENPTPSPTPPDSTSPPSSATTSPSSAPDWLRDGEEIELRIQSSPPPTTRWLDGRTADGTVGLANSTGDDFTGTKWKVHVVGNEDDRIIHLETLGNFDGLRWLDVKTDGTVGLADSTGDVSTQWKVHILGNEDDRTIHLEALGATNNLRWLDGRTADGTVGLADSTGGNFTGTRWRVSLP
;
A
#
# COMPACT_ATOMS: atom_id res chain seq x y z
N MET A 1 29.18 23.91 49.83
CA MET A 1 29.51 22.69 49.05
C MET A 1 28.78 21.52 49.68
N THR A 2 27.62 21.17 49.16
CA THR A 2 26.99 19.87 49.38
C THR A 2 26.18 19.57 48.12
N GLU A 3 26.72 18.66 47.33
CA GLU A 3 26.25 18.17 46.05
C GLU A 3 25.15 17.12 46.31
N SER A 4 23.91 17.40 45.89
CA SER A 4 22.82 16.44 45.94
C SER A 4 22.75 15.65 44.65
N LYS A 5 23.23 14.41 44.71
CA LYS A 5 23.22 13.37 43.68
C LYS A 5 21.79 12.85 43.49
N GLU A 6 21.12 13.31 42.44
CA GLU A 6 19.80 12.81 42.04
C GLU A 6 19.95 11.43 41.40
N LYS A 7 19.29 10.43 41.99
CA LYS A 7 19.33 9.04 41.56
C LYS A 7 18.26 8.83 40.50
N SER A 8 18.67 8.53 39.28
CA SER A 8 17.77 8.12 38.21
C SER A 8 17.09 6.78 38.54
N ASN A 9 15.77 6.76 38.40
CA ASN A 9 14.94 5.59 38.64
C ASN A 9 15.12 4.57 37.50
N PHE A 10 15.72 3.43 37.82
CA PHE A 10 16.07 2.34 36.90
C PHE A 10 14.89 1.39 36.56
N TRP A 11 13.73 1.53 37.21
CA TRP A 11 12.67 0.51 37.21
C TRP A 11 11.49 0.72 36.23
N THR A 12 11.57 1.65 35.27
CA THR A 12 10.44 1.93 34.33
C THR A 12 10.66 1.48 32.87
N THR A 13 11.67 0.67 32.57
CA THR A 13 11.99 0.27 31.18
C THR A 13 11.96 -1.25 30.97
N LEU A 14 10.96 -1.94 31.51
CA LEU A 14 10.89 -3.41 31.49
C LEU A 14 9.54 -4.05 31.08
N PRO A 15 8.75 -3.45 30.16
CA PRO A 15 7.86 -4.25 29.31
C PRO A 15 8.38 -4.44 27.86
N GLY A 16 9.28 -3.57 27.37
CA GLY A 16 9.63 -3.52 25.94
C GLY A 16 10.66 -4.55 25.44
N ILE A 17 11.52 -5.10 26.32
CA ILE A 17 12.64 -5.95 25.90
C ILE A 17 12.23 -7.44 25.76
N LEU A 18 11.14 -7.88 26.40
CA LEU A 18 10.68 -9.26 26.30
C LEU A 18 9.92 -9.58 25.00
N THR A 19 9.35 -8.59 24.32
CA THR A 19 8.64 -8.80 23.04
C THR A 19 9.60 -9.02 21.87
N ALA A 20 10.86 -8.55 21.97
CA ALA A 20 11.86 -8.68 20.92
C ALA A 20 12.48 -10.11 20.81
N ILE A 21 12.32 -10.96 21.84
CA ILE A 21 12.89 -12.32 21.84
C ILE A 21 11.89 -13.36 21.29
N ALA A 22 10.59 -13.10 21.34
CA ALA A 22 9.57 -14.02 20.82
C ALA A 22 9.49 -14.04 19.28
N SER A 23 9.85 -12.94 18.60
CA SER A 23 9.86 -12.87 17.14
C SER A 23 11.03 -13.62 16.48
N LEU A 24 12.09 -13.95 17.23
CA LEU A 24 13.23 -14.71 16.71
C LEU A 24 12.95 -16.22 16.58
N VAL A 25 11.93 -16.75 17.28
CA VAL A 25 11.66 -18.21 17.31
C VAL A 25 10.74 -18.68 16.18
N VAL A 26 9.94 -17.78 15.56
CA VAL A 26 9.07 -18.17 14.42
C VAL A 26 9.81 -18.19 13.08
N ALA A 27 10.93 -17.48 12.95
CA ALA A 27 11.71 -17.42 11.71
C ALA A 27 12.51 -18.71 11.41
N ILE A 28 12.63 -19.66 12.36
CA ILE A 28 13.39 -20.91 12.19
C ILE A 28 12.47 -22.12 11.91
N GLY A 29 11.15 -21.99 12.12
CA GLY A 29 10.21 -23.12 12.01
C GLY A 29 9.53 -23.33 10.65
N GLY A 30 9.77 -22.47 9.65
CA GLY A 30 9.00 -22.44 8.40
C GLY A 30 9.66 -23.05 7.17
N ILE A 31 10.74 -23.82 7.32
CA ILE A 31 11.43 -24.52 6.22
C ILE A 31 11.28 -26.03 6.40
N TYR A 32 10.05 -26.55 6.35
CA TYR A 32 9.79 -27.98 6.22
C TYR A 32 8.44 -28.23 5.53
N GLU A 33 8.35 -27.95 4.23
CA GLU A 33 7.55 -28.79 3.31
C GLU A 33 7.87 -28.47 1.84
N ILE A 34 9.02 -28.96 1.38
CA ILE A 34 9.21 -29.32 -0.02
C ILE A 34 9.42 -30.82 -0.01
N GLN A 35 8.52 -31.57 -0.65
CA GLN A 35 8.77 -32.77 -1.48
C GLN A 35 7.46 -33.55 -1.66
N ALA A 36 6.84 -33.45 -2.84
CA ALA A 36 6.43 -34.60 -3.65
C ALA A 36 5.58 -34.14 -4.84
N ARG A 37 6.17 -34.17 -6.05
CA ARG A 37 5.76 -35.10 -7.13
C ARG A 37 6.60 -34.86 -8.37
N VAL A 38 7.43 -35.85 -8.62
CA VAL A 38 8.22 -36.09 -9.81
C VAL A 38 7.39 -36.94 -10.79
N ARG A 39 7.59 -36.65 -12.09
CA ARG A 39 7.29 -37.43 -13.31
C ARG A 39 5.83 -37.62 -13.74
N ASP A 40 5.55 -37.15 -14.96
CA ASP A 40 5.30 -38.10 -16.04
C ASP A 40 5.99 -37.64 -17.34
N ASP A 41 6.89 -38.51 -17.82
CA ASP A 41 7.44 -38.50 -19.17
C ASP A 41 6.37 -39.03 -20.13
N SER A 42 6.13 -38.34 -21.24
CA SER A 42 5.40 -38.92 -22.38
C SER A 42 6.16 -38.65 -23.68
N PRO A 43 6.55 -39.69 -24.42
CA PRO A 43 7.26 -39.54 -25.69
C PRO A 43 6.27 -39.13 -26.79
N ARG A 44 6.58 -38.03 -27.49
CA ARG A 44 5.85 -37.58 -28.68
C ARG A 44 6.43 -38.25 -29.95
N PRO A 45 5.63 -38.87 -30.83
CA PRO A 45 6.11 -39.42 -32.09
C PRO A 45 6.40 -38.32 -33.13
N PRO A 46 7.30 -38.57 -34.10
CA PRO A 46 7.57 -37.64 -35.19
C PRO A 46 6.59 -37.89 -36.34
N HIS A 47 5.97 -36.83 -36.84
CA HIS A 47 5.36 -36.84 -38.17
C HIS A 47 5.92 -35.67 -38.98
N THR A 48 6.74 -36.06 -39.95
CA THR A 48 7.15 -35.31 -41.13
C THR A 48 5.97 -35.29 -42.11
N GLU A 49 5.60 -34.14 -42.67
CA GLU A 49 5.15 -34.02 -44.08
C GLU A 49 4.96 -32.54 -44.49
N ASN A 50 5.93 -32.08 -45.29
CA ASN A 50 5.96 -31.15 -46.44
C ASN A 50 4.97 -29.98 -46.70
N PRO A 51 5.41 -28.98 -47.51
CA PRO A 51 4.80 -27.67 -47.66
C PRO A 51 3.84 -27.56 -48.86
N THR A 52 2.94 -26.57 -48.84
CA THR A 52 2.32 -25.99 -50.05
C THR A 52 1.91 -24.53 -49.77
N PRO A 53 2.25 -23.58 -50.66
CA PRO A 53 1.86 -22.16 -50.53
C PRO A 53 0.61 -21.82 -51.37
N SER A 54 -0.19 -20.86 -50.88
CA SER A 54 -1.11 -19.93 -51.63
C SER A 54 -2.42 -19.70 -50.87
N PRO A 55 -3.24 -18.67 -51.19
CA PRO A 55 -2.93 -17.31 -51.65
C PRO A 55 -3.64 -16.22 -50.79
N THR A 56 -3.15 -14.97 -50.84
CA THR A 56 -3.85 -13.74 -50.43
C THR A 56 -5.09 -13.51 -51.30
N PRO A 57 -6.29 -13.12 -50.77
CA PRO A 57 -6.75 -11.70 -50.73
C PRO A 57 -7.90 -11.42 -49.71
N PRO A 58 -8.67 -10.31 -49.77
CA PRO A 58 -8.35 -8.87 -49.86
C PRO A 58 -8.88 -8.07 -48.64
N ASP A 59 -8.56 -6.77 -48.60
CA ASP A 59 -9.24 -5.67 -47.90
C ASP A 59 -10.26 -6.02 -46.79
N SER A 60 -9.85 -5.82 -45.53
CA SER A 60 -10.77 -5.58 -44.43
C SER A 60 -10.80 -4.10 -44.09
N THR A 61 -11.86 -3.51 -44.60
CA THR A 61 -12.55 -2.29 -44.17
C THR A 61 -12.17 -1.84 -42.76
N SER A 62 -11.64 -0.62 -42.69
CA SER A 62 -11.44 0.18 -41.48
C SER A 62 -12.63 0.07 -40.51
N PRO A 63 -12.42 -0.26 -39.23
CA PRO A 63 -13.47 -0.09 -38.24
C PRO A 63 -13.78 1.41 -38.04
N PRO A 64 -15.03 1.77 -37.73
CA PRO A 64 -15.42 3.16 -37.50
C PRO A 64 -14.69 3.73 -36.28
N SER A 65 -14.08 4.90 -36.46
CA SER A 65 -13.63 5.76 -35.37
C SER A 65 -14.83 6.14 -34.50
N SER A 66 -14.92 5.54 -33.32
CA SER A 66 -15.80 5.90 -32.21
C SER A 66 -15.08 5.38 -30.97
N ALA A 67 -14.70 6.14 -29.96
CA ALA A 67 -15.00 7.51 -29.60
C ALA A 67 -13.74 8.10 -28.93
N THR A 68 -13.42 9.35 -29.24
CA THR A 68 -12.57 10.18 -28.38
C THR A 68 -13.35 10.41 -27.09
N THR A 69 -13.13 9.56 -26.09
CA THR A 69 -13.53 9.87 -24.70
C THR A 69 -12.27 10.34 -24.00
N SER A 70 -11.97 11.62 -24.16
CA SER A 70 -11.12 12.38 -23.25
C SER A 70 -11.99 13.48 -22.64
N PRO A 71 -11.86 13.77 -21.33
CA PRO A 71 -10.63 13.58 -20.57
C PRO A 71 -10.74 12.46 -19.53
N SER A 72 -9.62 11.77 -19.37
CA SER A 72 -9.23 11.01 -18.18
C SER A 72 -8.98 12.01 -17.03
N SER A 73 -10.04 12.71 -16.61
CA SER A 73 -9.97 13.54 -15.41
C SER A 73 -9.95 12.60 -14.21
N ALA A 74 -9.11 12.88 -13.21
CA ALA A 74 -9.14 12.15 -11.95
C ALA A 74 -10.57 12.15 -11.37
N PRO A 75 -11.01 11.04 -10.74
CA PRO A 75 -12.33 10.98 -10.15
C PRO A 75 -12.47 12.06 -9.07
N ASP A 76 -13.69 12.54 -8.83
CA ASP A 76 -13.96 13.68 -7.94
C ASP A 76 -13.36 13.51 -6.53
N TRP A 77 -13.29 12.27 -6.04
CA TRP A 77 -12.75 11.92 -4.71
C TRP A 77 -11.21 11.85 -4.64
N LEU A 78 -10.49 12.08 -5.75
CA LEU A 78 -9.03 12.10 -5.83
C LEU A 78 -8.50 13.43 -6.36
N ARG A 79 -9.29 14.49 -6.27
CA ARG A 79 -8.87 15.83 -6.69
C ARG A 79 -7.90 16.45 -5.71
N ASP A 80 -7.10 17.38 -6.22
CA ASP A 80 -6.23 18.18 -5.38
C ASP A 80 -7.04 18.92 -4.31
N GLY A 81 -6.58 18.83 -3.07
CA GLY A 81 -7.23 19.41 -1.90
C GLY A 81 -8.38 18.61 -1.32
N GLU A 82 -8.82 17.51 -1.94
CA GLU A 82 -9.91 16.68 -1.43
C GLU A 82 -9.51 15.99 -0.12
N GLU A 83 -10.43 15.97 0.85
CA GLU A 83 -10.26 15.25 2.11
C GLU A 83 -10.85 13.85 1.99
N ILE A 84 -10.06 12.84 2.36
CA ILE A 84 -10.43 11.44 2.25
C ILE A 84 -10.11 10.66 3.51
N GLU A 85 -10.77 9.52 3.64
CA GLU A 85 -10.45 8.46 4.59
C GLU A 85 -10.12 7.18 3.82
N LEU A 86 -9.07 6.48 4.23
CA LEU A 86 -8.65 5.22 3.61
C LEU A 86 -8.99 4.04 4.51
N ARG A 87 -10.01 3.28 4.13
CA ARG A 87 -10.50 2.12 4.89
C ARG A 87 -10.03 0.81 4.28
N ILE A 88 -9.40 -0.04 5.07
CA ILE A 88 -8.97 -1.37 4.61
C ILE A 88 -10.18 -2.22 4.16
N GLN A 89 -10.03 -2.90 3.02
CA GLN A 89 -11.01 -3.87 2.49
C GLN A 89 -10.52 -5.30 2.74
N SER A 90 -10.19 -5.63 4.00
CA SER A 90 -9.69 -6.97 4.33
C SER A 90 -10.80 -8.01 4.45
N SER A 91 -10.51 -9.26 4.06
CA SER A 91 -11.34 -10.45 4.28
C SER A 91 -10.54 -11.53 5.02
N PRO A 92 -11.10 -12.21 6.04
CA PRO A 92 -12.48 -12.08 6.53
C PRO A 92 -12.69 -10.84 7.42
N PRO A 93 -13.92 -10.28 7.48
CA PRO A 93 -14.28 -9.27 8.46
C PRO A 93 -14.06 -9.81 9.88
N PRO A 94 -13.46 -9.03 10.80
CA PRO A 94 -14.34 -8.14 11.55
C PRO A 94 -13.81 -6.72 11.80
N THR A 95 -12.53 -6.42 11.56
CA THR A 95 -11.99 -5.11 11.97
C THR A 95 -12.00 -4.15 10.80
N THR A 96 -13.05 -3.34 10.73
CA THR A 96 -12.98 -2.12 9.93
C THR A 96 -11.90 -1.25 10.52
N ARG A 97 -10.87 -0.94 9.73
CA ARG A 97 -9.80 -0.05 10.15
C ARG A 97 -9.46 0.98 9.09
N TRP A 98 -8.98 2.12 9.55
CA TRP A 98 -8.61 3.27 8.73
C TRP A 98 -7.11 3.53 8.82
N LEU A 99 -6.51 3.99 7.72
CA LEU A 99 -5.15 4.50 7.73
C LEU A 99 -5.06 5.73 8.63
N ASP A 100 -4.15 5.70 9.60
CA ASP A 100 -4.02 6.70 10.64
C ASP A 100 -2.59 7.24 10.69
N GLY A 101 -2.43 8.52 10.36
CA GLY A 101 -1.17 9.25 10.47
C GLY A 101 -0.97 9.77 11.88
N ARG A 102 -0.08 9.17 12.65
CA ARG A 102 0.12 9.52 14.06
C ARG A 102 1.11 10.68 14.18
N THR A 103 0.60 11.90 14.07
CA THR A 103 1.46 13.11 14.02
C THR A 103 2.29 13.34 15.27
N ALA A 104 1.88 12.79 16.43
CA ALA A 104 2.63 12.91 17.69
C ALA A 104 3.97 12.16 17.70
N ASP A 105 4.08 11.05 16.98
CA ASP A 105 5.30 10.21 16.94
C ASP A 105 5.84 9.97 15.52
N GLY A 106 5.15 10.46 14.49
CA GLY A 106 5.55 10.34 13.10
C GLY A 106 5.31 8.96 12.49
N THR A 107 4.59 8.08 13.18
CA THR A 107 4.29 6.73 12.70
C THR A 107 2.98 6.69 11.91
N VAL A 108 2.75 5.59 11.19
CA VAL A 108 1.48 5.31 10.51
C VAL A 108 0.97 3.95 10.98
N GLY A 109 -0.32 3.86 11.25
CA GLY A 109 -0.95 2.63 11.72
C GLY A 109 -2.40 2.51 11.28
N LEU A 110 -3.11 1.59 11.91
CA LEU A 110 -4.53 1.37 11.69
C LEU A 110 -5.36 1.81 12.90
N ALA A 111 -6.35 2.66 12.68
CA ALA A 111 -7.34 3.10 13.65
C ALA A 111 -8.65 2.31 13.54
N ASN A 112 -9.39 2.16 14.65
CA ASN A 112 -10.69 1.48 14.67
C ASN A 112 -11.89 2.41 14.45
N SER A 113 -11.66 3.72 14.32
CA SER A 113 -12.68 4.72 13.96
C SER A 113 -12.01 6.00 13.47
N THR A 114 -12.79 6.95 12.95
CA THR A 114 -12.30 8.26 12.48
C THR A 114 -12.72 9.45 13.34
N GLY A 115 -13.24 9.18 14.56
CA GLY A 115 -13.67 10.21 15.50
C GLY A 115 -12.51 11.05 16.08
N ASP A 116 -12.88 12.04 16.90
CA ASP A 116 -12.00 13.12 17.38
C ASP A 116 -10.77 12.69 18.20
N ASP A 117 -10.72 11.43 18.62
CA ASP A 117 -9.60 10.84 19.38
C ASP A 117 -8.43 10.37 18.50
N PHE A 118 -8.59 10.35 17.17
CA PHE A 118 -7.56 9.85 16.24
C PHE A 118 -6.71 10.98 15.67
N THR A 119 -5.40 10.77 15.69
CA THR A 119 -4.42 11.79 15.36
C THR A 119 -4.18 11.96 13.88
N GLY A 120 -4.86 11.22 12.99
CA GLY A 120 -4.71 11.46 11.56
C GLY A 120 -5.41 10.50 10.59
N THR A 121 -6.67 10.11 10.84
CA THR A 121 -7.43 9.25 9.88
C THR A 121 -7.95 9.98 8.65
N LYS A 122 -7.95 11.31 8.69
CA LYS A 122 -8.30 12.17 7.56
C LYS A 122 -7.04 12.59 6.83
N TRP A 123 -7.09 12.48 5.51
CA TRP A 123 -5.97 12.76 4.64
C TRP A 123 -6.40 13.74 3.56
N LYS A 124 -5.61 14.79 3.35
CA LYS A 124 -5.78 15.69 2.22
C LYS A 124 -4.94 15.20 1.06
N VAL A 125 -5.58 15.05 -0.09
CA VAL A 125 -4.94 14.65 -1.35
C VAL A 125 -4.24 15.87 -1.94
N HIS A 126 -2.98 15.70 -2.36
CA HIS A 126 -2.27 16.67 -3.17
C HIS A 126 -1.82 15.99 -4.46
N VAL A 127 -2.31 16.44 -5.62
CA VAL A 127 -1.98 15.81 -6.90
C VAL A 127 -0.63 16.31 -7.40
N VAL A 128 0.22 15.38 -7.84
CA VAL A 128 1.60 15.65 -8.26
C VAL A 128 1.79 15.07 -9.64
N GLY A 129 2.25 15.88 -10.60
CA GLY A 129 2.38 15.46 -12.00
C GLY A 129 1.11 15.69 -12.81
N ASN A 130 0.98 15.01 -13.95
CA ASN A 130 -0.18 15.15 -14.82
C ASN A 130 -1.35 14.31 -14.29
N GLU A 131 -2.59 14.70 -14.59
CA GLU A 131 -3.80 13.98 -14.13
C GLU A 131 -3.80 12.48 -14.52
N ASP A 132 -3.17 12.16 -15.66
CA ASP A 132 -3.07 10.79 -16.16
C ASP A 132 -2.14 9.89 -15.33
N ASP A 133 -1.15 10.46 -14.64
CA ASP A 133 -0.16 9.69 -13.88
C ASP A 133 -0.72 9.24 -12.52
N ARG A 134 -1.74 9.95 -12.01
CA ARG A 134 -2.42 9.70 -10.72
C ARG A 134 -1.43 9.55 -9.55
N ILE A 135 -0.41 10.40 -9.55
CA ILE A 135 0.57 10.45 -8.46
C ILE A 135 0.09 11.51 -7.47
N ILE A 136 0.12 11.16 -6.18
CA ILE A 136 -0.35 12.02 -5.10
C ILE A 136 0.66 12.07 -3.96
N HIS A 137 0.57 13.13 -3.17
CA HIS A 137 0.96 13.12 -1.76
C HIS A 137 -0.30 13.02 -0.90
N LEU A 138 -0.16 12.43 0.29
CA LEU A 138 -1.21 12.36 1.30
C LEU A 138 -0.74 13.11 2.55
N GLU A 139 -1.44 14.20 2.88
CA GLU A 139 -1.18 15.01 4.07
C GLU A 139 -2.16 14.61 5.18
N THR A 140 -1.66 14.16 6.33
CA THR A 140 -2.52 13.84 7.46
C THR A 140 -3.03 15.10 8.16
N LEU A 141 -4.33 15.16 8.40
CA LEU A 141 -5.03 16.30 9.02
C LEU A 141 -5.10 16.19 10.55
N GLY A 142 -4.11 15.54 11.14
CA GLY A 142 -3.98 15.36 12.57
C GLY A 142 -3.93 16.62 13.42
N ASN A 143 -4.30 16.48 14.70
CA ASN A 143 -4.39 17.63 15.62
C ASN A 143 -3.07 18.01 16.30
N PHE A 144 -2.00 17.24 16.13
CA PHE A 144 -0.65 17.61 16.61
C PHE A 144 0.21 18.13 15.48
N ASP A 145 0.92 19.24 15.74
CA ASP A 145 1.99 19.74 14.88
C ASP A 145 3.09 18.68 14.71
N GLY A 146 3.70 18.62 13.53
CA GLY A 146 4.75 17.64 13.25
C GLY A 146 4.77 17.18 11.81
N LEU A 147 5.22 15.95 11.61
CA LEU A 147 5.31 15.28 10.32
C LEU A 147 3.89 15.05 9.76
N ARG A 148 3.68 15.33 8.47
CA ARG A 148 2.35 15.34 7.84
C ARG A 148 2.22 14.43 6.64
N TRP A 149 3.31 14.06 5.98
CA TRP A 149 3.24 13.46 4.65
C TRP A 149 3.44 11.95 4.71
N LEU A 150 2.50 11.17 4.17
CA LEU A 150 2.67 9.72 4.08
C LEU A 150 3.93 9.37 3.28
N ASP A 151 4.82 8.59 3.88
CA ASP A 151 6.19 8.43 3.41
C ASP A 151 6.69 6.99 3.54
N VAL A 152 7.55 6.57 2.60
CA VAL A 152 8.36 5.35 2.73
C VAL A 152 9.75 5.72 3.22
N LYS A 153 10.07 5.28 4.45
CA LYS A 153 11.35 5.53 5.09
C LYS A 153 12.48 4.74 4.43
N THR A 154 13.72 5.18 4.63
CA THR A 154 14.92 4.54 4.09
C THR A 154 15.08 3.08 4.55
N ASP A 155 14.54 2.71 5.71
CA ASP A 155 14.53 1.34 6.22
C ASP A 155 13.38 0.48 5.65
N GLY A 156 12.56 1.04 4.75
CA GLY A 156 11.42 0.38 4.11
C GLY A 156 10.14 0.41 4.93
N THR A 157 10.13 1.07 6.09
CA THR A 157 8.91 1.27 6.89
C THR A 157 8.03 2.38 6.32
N VAL A 158 6.75 2.37 6.68
CA VAL A 158 5.80 3.44 6.33
C VAL A 158 5.66 4.38 7.53
N GLY A 159 5.80 5.67 7.31
CA GLY A 159 5.73 6.69 8.36
C GLY A 159 5.24 8.04 7.82
N LEU A 160 5.47 9.09 8.58
CA LEU A 160 5.19 10.47 8.19
C LEU A 160 6.50 11.23 7.95
N ALA A 161 6.55 12.11 6.96
CA ALA A 161 7.65 13.05 6.69
C ALA A 161 7.23 14.51 6.95
N ASP A 162 8.21 15.39 7.11
CA ASP A 162 8.01 16.83 7.34
C ASP A 162 7.72 17.61 6.04
N SER A 163 8.09 17.03 4.90
CA SER A 163 8.04 17.67 3.59
C SER A 163 7.89 16.63 2.48
N THR A 164 7.59 17.10 1.26
CA THR A 164 7.38 16.28 0.07
C THR A 164 8.52 16.44 -0.94
N GLY A 165 9.73 16.72 -0.46
CA GLY A 165 10.87 17.05 -1.32
C GLY A 165 11.48 15.83 -2.05
N ASP A 166 11.02 14.62 -1.74
CA ASP A 166 11.56 13.37 -2.27
C ASP A 166 10.44 12.48 -2.85
N VAL A 167 10.81 11.52 -3.70
CA VAL A 167 9.90 10.54 -4.29
C VAL A 167 9.33 9.56 -3.26
N SER A 168 9.89 9.51 -2.05
CA SER A 168 9.44 8.65 -0.96
C SER A 168 8.04 9.01 -0.44
N THR A 169 7.60 10.26 -0.61
CA THR A 169 6.24 10.70 -0.29
C THR A 169 5.26 10.56 -1.44
N GLN A 170 5.71 10.14 -2.63
CA GLN A 170 4.88 10.01 -3.82
C GLN A 170 4.24 8.63 -3.92
N TRP A 171 2.93 8.63 -4.08
CA TRP A 171 2.11 7.44 -4.19
C TRP A 171 1.35 7.45 -5.52
N LYS A 172 1.53 6.41 -6.32
CA LYS A 172 0.74 6.20 -7.52
C LYS A 172 -0.55 5.46 -7.17
N VAL A 173 -1.68 6.04 -7.58
CA VAL A 173 -3.01 5.51 -7.30
C VAL A 173 -3.47 4.59 -8.42
N HIS A 174 -3.74 3.34 -8.07
CA HIS A 174 -4.33 2.35 -8.99
C HIS A 174 -5.80 2.14 -8.61
N ILE A 175 -6.72 2.65 -9.43
CA ILE A 175 -8.16 2.48 -9.22
C ILE A 175 -8.56 1.05 -9.60
N LEU A 176 -9.33 0.40 -8.73
CA LEU A 176 -9.86 -0.95 -8.92
C LEU A 176 -11.35 -0.91 -9.22
N GLY A 177 -11.78 -1.76 -10.15
CA GLY A 177 -13.18 -1.88 -10.52
C GLY A 177 -13.72 -0.62 -11.17
N ASN A 178 -14.99 -0.32 -10.91
CA ASN A 178 -15.62 0.91 -11.39
C ASN A 178 -15.38 2.05 -10.39
N GLU A 179 -15.44 3.30 -10.86
CA GLU A 179 -15.19 4.48 -10.01
C GLU A 179 -16.13 4.59 -8.80
N ASP A 180 -17.31 3.99 -8.89
CA ASP A 180 -18.31 3.92 -7.81
C ASP A 180 -17.85 3.08 -6.61
N ASP A 181 -16.98 2.10 -6.82
CA ASP A 181 -16.47 1.23 -5.76
C ASP A 181 -15.41 1.92 -4.90
N ARG A 182 -14.82 3.02 -5.41
CA ARG A 182 -13.80 3.85 -4.76
C ARG A 182 -12.69 3.03 -4.12
N THR A 183 -12.34 1.90 -4.73
CA THR A 183 -11.33 1.00 -4.19
C THR A 183 -10.02 1.22 -4.94
N ILE A 184 -8.92 1.34 -4.21
CA ILE A 184 -7.61 1.64 -4.77
C ILE A 184 -6.53 0.71 -4.21
N HIS A 185 -5.43 0.60 -4.94
CA HIS A 185 -4.11 0.30 -4.38
C HIS A 185 -3.25 1.56 -4.43
N LEU A 186 -2.34 1.69 -3.47
CA LEU A 186 -1.33 2.74 -3.42
C LEU A 186 0.06 2.12 -3.64
N GLU A 187 0.72 2.52 -4.72
CA GLU A 187 2.08 2.11 -5.05
C GLU A 187 3.06 3.20 -4.64
N ALA A 188 4.02 2.89 -3.76
CA ALA A 188 5.10 3.77 -3.38
C ALA A 188 6.10 3.93 -4.53
N LEU A 189 6.40 5.18 -4.91
CA LEU A 189 7.36 5.47 -5.98
C LEU A 189 8.82 5.57 -5.48
N GLY A 190 9.03 5.89 -4.21
CA GLY A 190 10.36 5.93 -3.60
C GLY A 190 10.82 4.61 -2.95
N ALA A 191 10.06 3.52 -3.09
CA ALA A 191 10.47 2.24 -2.53
C ALA A 191 11.70 1.67 -3.26
N THR A 192 12.74 1.31 -2.50
CA THR A 192 14.02 0.81 -3.02
C THR A 192 14.13 -0.71 -3.08
N ASN A 193 13.12 -1.42 -2.55
CA ASN A 193 13.04 -2.87 -2.54
C ASN A 193 11.82 -3.34 -3.37
N ASN A 194 11.55 -4.65 -3.39
CA ASN A 194 10.41 -5.19 -4.14
C ASN A 194 9.05 -4.89 -3.49
N LEU A 195 9.02 -4.39 -2.26
CA LEU A 195 7.81 -4.02 -1.52
C LEU A 195 7.38 -2.63 -1.97
N ARG A 196 6.21 -2.52 -2.59
CA ARG A 196 5.75 -1.27 -3.20
C ARG A 196 4.32 -0.91 -2.85
N TRP A 197 3.54 -1.83 -2.31
CA TRP A 197 2.11 -1.61 -2.11
C TRP A 197 1.80 -1.30 -0.65
N LEU A 198 1.10 -0.19 -0.38
CA LEU A 198 0.66 0.15 0.98
C LEU A 198 -0.25 -0.95 1.52
N ASP A 199 0.15 -1.59 2.62
CA ASP A 199 -0.50 -2.77 3.19
C ASP A 199 -0.87 -2.52 4.66
N GLY A 200 -2.16 -2.57 4.96
CA GLY A 200 -2.67 -2.55 6.33
C GLY A 200 -2.74 -3.96 6.93
N ARG A 201 -2.01 -4.18 8.02
CA ARG A 201 -1.93 -5.48 8.69
C ARG A 201 -2.92 -5.51 9.84
N THR A 202 -4.11 -6.05 9.59
CA THR A 202 -5.22 -6.03 10.57
C THR A 202 -4.96 -6.85 11.83
N ALA A 203 -4.08 -7.85 11.75
CA ALA A 203 -3.74 -8.73 12.87
C ALA A 203 -3.07 -7.97 14.02
N ASP A 204 -2.16 -7.03 13.71
CA ASP A 204 -1.40 -6.25 14.69
C ASP A 204 -1.70 -4.75 14.66
N GLY A 205 -2.50 -4.29 13.69
CA GLY A 205 -2.87 -2.88 13.53
C GLY A 205 -1.75 -2.01 12.95
N THR A 206 -0.73 -2.63 12.34
CA THR A 206 0.38 -1.93 11.69
C THR A 206 0.11 -1.64 10.22
N VAL A 207 0.93 -0.78 9.64
CA VAL A 207 0.96 -0.48 8.21
C VAL A 207 2.38 -0.70 7.70
N GLY A 208 2.51 -1.24 6.51
CA GLY A 208 3.80 -1.45 5.86
C GLY A 208 3.67 -1.52 4.35
N LEU A 209 4.68 -2.09 3.70
CA LEU A 209 4.66 -2.37 2.27
C LEU A 209 4.57 -3.87 2.01
N ALA A 210 3.89 -4.24 0.91
CA ALA A 210 3.81 -5.58 0.36
C ALA A 210 4.43 -5.64 -1.05
N ASP A 211 4.91 -6.81 -1.45
CA ASP A 211 5.49 -7.05 -2.79
C ASP A 211 4.43 -7.16 -3.90
N SER A 212 3.20 -7.48 -3.50
CA SER A 212 2.10 -7.77 -4.39
C SER A 212 0.76 -7.37 -3.77
N THR A 213 -0.25 -7.21 -4.63
CA THR A 213 -1.65 -6.95 -4.26
C THR A 213 -2.52 -8.20 -4.33
N GLY A 214 -1.90 -9.35 -4.60
CA GLY A 214 -2.54 -10.66 -4.74
C GLY A 214 -2.39 -11.53 -3.50
N GLY A 215 -3.17 -12.62 -3.44
CA GLY A 215 -3.11 -13.60 -2.36
C GLY A 215 -4.00 -13.26 -1.15
N ASN A 216 -3.76 -13.93 -0.02
CA ASN A 216 -4.56 -13.79 1.20
C ASN A 216 -4.30 -12.48 1.97
N PHE A 217 -3.38 -11.65 1.50
CA PHE A 217 -3.05 -10.34 2.09
C PHE A 217 -3.93 -9.26 1.46
N THR A 218 -5.14 -9.15 2.00
CA THR A 218 -6.16 -8.18 1.55
C THR A 218 -5.89 -6.75 2.02
N GLY A 219 -4.85 -6.54 2.82
CA GLY A 219 -4.51 -5.25 3.41
C GLY A 219 -4.05 -4.18 2.43
N THR A 220 -3.76 -4.56 1.19
CA THR A 220 -3.38 -3.64 0.12
C THR A 220 -4.56 -2.91 -0.53
N ARG A 221 -5.80 -3.38 -0.31
CA ARG A 221 -7.01 -2.77 -0.85
C ARG A 221 -7.58 -1.74 0.10
N TRP A 222 -7.68 -0.51 -0.38
CA TRP A 222 -8.20 0.62 0.38
C TRP A 222 -9.46 1.15 -0.29
N ARG A 223 -10.53 1.30 0.48
CA ARG A 223 -11.73 2.00 0.05
C ARG A 223 -11.64 3.45 0.51
N VAL A 224 -11.77 4.35 -0.46
CA VAL A 224 -11.81 5.79 -0.24
C VAL A 224 -13.22 6.19 0.19
N SER A 225 -13.32 6.91 1.29
CA SER A 225 -14.55 7.53 1.78
C SER A 225 -14.33 9.04 1.90
N LEU A 226 -15.39 9.82 1.74
CA LEU A 226 -15.38 11.25 2.01
C LEU A 226 -15.88 11.48 3.45
N PRO A 227 -15.20 12.30 4.27
CA PRO A 227 -15.55 12.53 5.67
C PRO A 227 -16.85 13.34 5.87
#